data_AF-A0A383BK01-F1
#
_entry.id   AF-A0A383BK01-F1
#
_cell.length_a   1.000
_cell.length_b   1.000
_cell.length_c   1.000
_cell.angle_alpha   90.00
_cell.angle_beta   90.00
_cell.angle_gamma   90.00
#
_symmetry.space_group_name_H-M   'P 1'
#
loop_
_entity.id
_entity.type
_entity.pdbx_description
1 polymer ?
#
loop_
_entity_poly.entity_id
_entity_poly.type
_entity_poly.pdbx_seq_one_letter_code
_entity_poly.pdbx_strand_id
1 'polypeptide(L)'
;MTVTQVKVTDDMKIAKIYISFLENKKNVDDLILILKDKRKLIRYYVGLELELKYIPELRFFHDDTMQYAEKINILINKIHQDD
;
A
#
# COMPACT_ATOMS: atom_id res chain seq x y z
N MET A 1 1.07 10.20 5.82
CA MET A 1 1.16 8.86 5.20
C MET A 1 0.74 7.84 6.24
N THR A 2 -0.04 6.85 5.85
CA THR A 2 -0.59 5.82 6.74
C THR A 2 -0.51 4.46 6.05
N VAL A 3 -0.07 3.42 6.76
CA VAL A 3 -0.17 2.04 6.26
C VAL A 3 -1.61 1.58 6.45
N THR A 4 -2.30 1.26 5.36
CA THR A 4 -3.71 0.85 5.40
C THR A 4 -3.86 -0.66 5.45
N GLN A 5 -2.97 -1.38 4.77
CA GLN A 5 -3.00 -2.83 4.72
C GLN A 5 -1.60 -3.42 4.51
N VAL A 6 -1.36 -4.61 5.08
CA VAL A 6 -0.21 -5.45 4.74
C VAL A 6 -0.71 -6.84 4.36
N LYS A 7 -0.28 -7.34 3.21
CA LYS A 7 -0.54 -8.72 2.75
C LYS A 7 0.78 -9.46 2.65
N VAL A 8 0.92 -10.55 3.38
CA VAL A 8 2.13 -11.39 3.39
C VAL A 8 1.81 -12.68 2.64
N THR A 9 2.78 -13.21 1.88
CA THR A 9 2.65 -14.53 1.25
C THR A 9 2.65 -15.64 2.31
N ASP A 10 2.04 -16.79 2.00
CA ASP A 10 1.97 -17.92 2.94
C ASP A 10 3.34 -18.43 3.37
N ASP A 11 4.34 -18.30 2.50
CA ASP A 11 5.74 -18.65 2.78
C ASP A 11 6.51 -17.55 3.54
N MET A 12 5.84 -16.47 3.94
CA MET A 12 6.37 -15.29 4.65
C MET A 12 7.56 -14.59 3.98
N LYS A 13 7.82 -14.84 2.68
CA LYS A 13 8.97 -14.24 1.99
C LYS A 13 8.70 -12.84 1.44
N ILE A 14 7.44 -12.51 1.16
CA ILE A 14 7.08 -11.22 0.54
C ILE A 14 5.97 -10.58 1.36
N ALA A 15 6.17 -9.31 1.73
CA ALA A 15 5.16 -8.47 2.37
C ALA A 15 4.79 -7.29 1.45
N LYS A 16 3.57 -7.30 0.92
CA LYS A 16 2.98 -6.19 0.17
C LYS A 16 2.36 -5.19 1.16
N ILE A 17 2.88 -3.98 1.19
CA ILE A 17 2.49 -2.90 2.10
C ILE A 17 1.75 -1.85 1.27
N TYR A 18 0.50 -1.61 1.62
CA TYR A 18 -0.37 -0.62 1.00
C TYR A 18 -0.38 0.64 1.85
N ILE A 19 -0.14 1.78 1.20
CA ILE A 19 0.05 3.07 1.86
C ILE A 19 -0.88 4.11 1.26
N SER A 20 -1.62 4.77 2.16
CA SER A 20 -2.43 5.94 1.83
C SER A 20 -1.70 7.23 2.19
N PHE A 21 -1.91 8.23 1.35
CA PHE A 21 -1.33 9.56 1.46
C PHE A 21 -2.46 10.58 1.55
N LEU A 22 -2.84 10.95 2.78
CA LEU A 22 -3.82 12.02 2.99
C LEU A 22 -3.17 13.38 2.70
N GLU A 23 -3.76 14.16 1.80
CA GLU A 23 -3.41 15.56 1.50
C GLU A 23 -1.90 15.84 1.31
N ASN A 24 -1.27 15.12 0.38
CA ASN A 24 0.14 15.34 0.09
C ASN A 24 0.36 16.36 -1.04
N LYS A 25 1.21 17.36 -0.78
CA LYS A 25 1.69 18.34 -1.78
C LYS A 25 2.61 17.72 -2.85
N LYS A 26 3.08 16.49 -2.65
CA LYS A 26 4.01 15.77 -3.53
C LYS A 26 3.28 14.67 -4.30
N ASN A 27 3.75 14.37 -5.50
CA ASN A 27 3.23 13.27 -6.30
C ASN A 27 3.39 11.94 -5.53
N VAL A 28 2.34 11.13 -5.53
CA VAL A 28 2.29 9.82 -4.88
C VAL A 28 3.34 8.86 -5.43
N ASP A 29 3.59 8.91 -6.74
CA ASP A 29 4.58 8.04 -7.40
C ASP A 29 6.00 8.32 -6.88
N ASP A 30 6.35 9.60 -6.70
CA ASP A 30 7.64 10.01 -6.13
C ASP A 30 7.80 9.51 -4.69
N LEU A 31 6.73 9.57 -3.91
CA LEU A 31 6.74 9.09 -2.52
C LEU A 31 6.92 7.58 -2.46
N ILE A 32 6.23 6.83 -3.32
CA ILE A 32 6.40 5.39 -3.45
C ILE A 32 7.84 5.05 -3.91
N LEU A 33 8.41 5.83 -4.81
CA LEU A 33 9.79 5.63 -5.26
C LEU A 33 10.79 5.82 -4.11
N ILE A 34 10.63 6.87 -3.30
CA ILE A 34 11.45 7.11 -2.11
C ILE A 34 11.35 5.93 -1.13
N LEU A 35 10.16 5.37 -0.94
CA LEU A 35 9.96 4.21 -0.07
C LEU A 35 10.61 2.94 -0.63
N LYS A 36 10.56 2.74 -1.95
CA LYS A 36 11.26 1.64 -2.64
C LYS A 36 12.78 1.76 -2.46
N ASP A 37 13.34 2.95 -2.58
CA ASP A 37 14.78 3.19 -2.37
C ASP A 37 15.20 2.94 -0.92
N LYS A 38 14.38 3.40 0.03
CA LYS A 38 14.62 3.21 1.47
C LYS A 38 14.23 1.83 1.99
N ARG A 39 13.74 0.93 1.14
CA ARG A 39 13.24 -0.39 1.52
C ARG A 39 14.21 -1.18 2.39
N LYS A 40 15.51 -1.19 2.06
CA LYS A 40 16.52 -1.95 2.82
C LYS A 40 16.64 -1.45 4.26
N LEU A 41 16.63 -0.13 4.44
CA LEU A 41 16.69 0.50 5.76
C LEU A 41 15.42 0.20 6.58
N ILE A 42 14.25 0.32 5.95
CA ILE A 42 12.98 -0.01 6.61
C ILE A 42 12.97 -1.48 7.03
N ARG A 43 13.40 -2.38 6.14
CA ARG A 43 13.51 -3.82 6.41
C ARG A 43 14.47 -4.12 7.56
N TYR A 44 15.56 -3.37 7.68
CA TYR A 44 16.48 -3.49 8.81
C TYR A 44 15.79 -3.18 10.14
N TYR A 45 15.10 -2.03 10.24
CA TYR A 45 14.37 -1.68 11.46
C TYR A 45 13.25 -2.66 11.79
N VAL A 46 12.49 -3.11 10.80
CA VAL A 46 11.47 -4.16 10.99
C VAL A 46 12.09 -5.44 11.54
N GLY A 47 13.31 -5.78 11.11
CA GLY A 47 14.05 -6.94 11.62
C GLY A 47 14.60 -6.79 13.03
N LEU A 48 14.68 -5.58 13.58
CA LEU A 48 15.06 -5.37 14.98
C LEU A 48 13.88 -5.60 15.93
N GLU A 49 12.65 -5.34 15.46
CA GLU A 49 11.43 -5.45 16.27
C GLU A 49 10.76 -6.82 16.15
N LEU A 50 11.00 -7.56 15.06
CA LEU A 50 10.36 -8.85 14.79
C LEU A 50 11.31 -10.03 15.00
N GLU A 51 10.89 -11.01 15.80
CA GLU A 51 11.57 -12.30 15.96
C GLU A 51 11.17 -13.28 14.85
N LEU A 52 11.63 -13.05 13.63
CA LEU A 52 11.40 -13.94 12.49
C LEU A 52 12.73 -14.53 11.99
N LYS A 53 12.69 -15.81 11.58
CA LYS A 53 13.85 -16.46 10.93
C LYS A 53 14.30 -15.73 9.66
N TYR A 54 13.34 -15.18 8.91
CA TYR A 54 13.59 -14.39 7.71
C TYR A 54 12.65 -13.19 7.68
N ILE A 55 13.23 -12.00 7.52
CA ILE A 55 12.44 -10.79 7.32
C ILE A 55 12.02 -10.70 5.84
N PRO A 56 10.71 -10.62 5.55
CA PRO A 56 10.20 -10.59 4.19
C PRO A 56 10.78 -9.44 3.37
N GLU A 57 10.79 -9.62 2.05
CA GLU A 57 10.97 -8.52 1.12
C GLU A 57 9.75 -7.60 1.18
N LEU A 58 9.97 -6.34 1.56
CA LEU A 58 8.89 -5.34 1.62
C LEU A 58 8.61 -4.78 0.22
N ARG A 59 7.35 -4.72 -0.19
CA ARG A 59 6.95 -4.14 -1.48
C ARG A 59 5.87 -3.10 -1.25
N PHE A 60 6.15 -1.86 -1.60
CA PHE A 60 5.27 -0.72 -1.33
C PHE A 60 4.36 -0.41 -2.51
N PHE A 61 3.08 -0.21 -2.21
CA PHE A 61 2.03 0.14 -3.16
C PHE A 61 1.22 1.31 -2.61
N HIS A 62 0.74 2.16 -3.52
CA HIS A 62 -0.28 3.13 -3.15
C HIS A 62 -1.62 2.40 -2.98
N ASP A 63 -2.36 2.76 -1.94
CA ASP A 63 -3.73 2.32 -1.74
C ASP A 63 -4.71 3.26 -2.44
N ASP A 64 -5.20 2.85 -3.62
CA ASP A 64 -6.21 3.55 -4.43
C ASP A 64 -7.63 2.97 -4.24
N THR A 65 -7.83 2.07 -3.26
CA THR A 65 -9.11 1.39 -3.03
C THR A 65 -10.28 2.36 -2.86
N MET A 66 -10.07 3.53 -2.26
CA MET A 66 -11.12 4.53 -2.09
C MET A 66 -11.54 5.18 -3.41
N GLN A 67 -10.59 5.47 -4.30
CA GLN A 67 -10.87 5.98 -5.65
C GLN A 67 -11.54 4.90 -6.52
N TYR A 68 -11.16 3.64 -6.35
CA TYR A 68 -11.80 2.53 -7.03
C TYR A 68 -13.24 2.31 -6.57
N ALA A 69 -13.50 2.38 -5.26
CA ALA A 69 -14.84 2.31 -4.69
C ALA A 69 -15.75 3.45 -5.18
N GLU A 70 -15.22 4.67 -5.25
CA GLU A 70 -15.95 5.82 -5.80
C GLU A 70 -16.33 5.61 -7.28
N LYS A 71 -15.40 5.08 -8.10
CA LYS A 71 -15.70 4.73 -9.49
C LYS A 71 -16.82 3.69 -9.61
N ILE A 72 -16.80 2.65 -8.76
CA ILE A 72 -17.87 1.65 -8.72
C ILE A 72 -19.21 2.29 -8.37
N ASN A 73 -19.25 3.13 -7.33
CA ASN A 73 -20.48 3.82 -6.93
C ASN A 73 -21.04 4.71 -8.05
N ILE A 74 -20.17 5.43 -8.77
CA ILE A 74 -20.58 6.23 -9.94
C ILE A 74 -21.20 5.34 -11.03
N LEU A 75 -20.59 4.19 -11.32
CA LEU A 75 -21.10 3.24 -12.32
C LEU A 75 -22.45 2.64 -11.91
N ILE A 76 -22.61 2.25 -10.65
CA ILE A 76 -23.87 1.72 -10.10
C ILE A 76 -24.97 2.78 -10.16
N ASN A 77 -24.68 4.01 -9.74
CA ASN A 77 -25.66 5.11 -9.76
C ASN A 77 -26.10 5.47 -11.19
N LYS A 78 -25.23 5.35 -12.19
CA LYS A 78 -25.61 5.54 -13.59
C LYS A 78 -26.64 4.51 -14.06
N ILE A 79 -26.42 3.23 -13.73
CA ILE A 79 -27.35 2.15 -14.11
C ILE A 79 -28.72 2.37 -13.47
N HIS A 80 -28.78 2.83 -12.22
CA HIS A 80 -30.04 3.12 -11.53
C HIS A 80 -30.74 4.43 -11.94
N GLN A 81 -30.09 5.29 -12.73
CA GLN A 81 -30.72 6.51 -13.27
C GLN A 81 -31.35 6.30 -14.66
N ASP A 82 -31.03 5.20 -15.34
CA ASP A 82 -31.54 4.86 -16.67
C ASP A 82 -32.80 3.95 -16.61
N ASP A 83 -33.35 3.70 -15.42
CA ASP A 83 -34.68 3.11 -15.14
C ASP A 83 -35.67 4.18 -14.62
#